data_AF-A0A930FEZ6-F1
#
_entry.id   AF-A0A930FEZ6-F1
#
_cell.length_a   1.000
_cell.length_b   1.000
_cell.length_c   1.000
_cell.angle_alpha   90.00
_cell.angle_beta   90.00
_cell.angle_gamma   90.00
#
_symmetry.space_group_name_H-M   'P 1'
#
loop_
_entity.id
_entity.type
_entity.pdbx_description
1 polymer ?
#
loop_
_entity_poly.entity_id
_entity_poly.type
_entity_poly.pdbx_seq_one_letter_code
_entity_poly.pdbx_strand_id
1 'polypeptide(L)'
;MRLEDELFRRLRPNEQYLIKYGFQKQDDLYRYQTKLEDTGMYAIIIVDGNSVSGRVLDDLTNEEYVAVHTLGKKGNFATKVKTAYLSCLEDIAKNCFEKVMYSSIQANTMHEWMINEMHDTADHPFTKSQNGKRTTDNEFTAYKPSDSDKMYVLMFSIDKHKLDKDCNESYIDAMNIKVEPSKVSDYLQLPGFYPAYHMNKKHWVTAILDGTIEDEILKELLLKSRSLVTKKLSLNHHWVIPANPSVYDIDNAFAQSELMYWKQKLNYQINDYVFIYYGMPYGELRYLCRVVEKDVIFRDKSGKRCDEETYICLQMIHFFDDHQLIKKYISDFGLTNIRGARSMPQELINQICKMYPTLMI
;
A
#
# COMPACT_ATOMS: atom_id res chain seq x y z
N MET A 1 -25.83 -7.14 -18.03
CA MET A 1 -24.82 -8.05 -17.47
C MET A 1 -25.40 -9.45 -17.48
N ARG A 2 -24.66 -10.45 -17.98
CA ARG A 2 -25.12 -11.85 -17.92
C ARG A 2 -24.97 -12.38 -16.49
N LEU A 3 -25.62 -13.50 -16.18
CA LEU A 3 -25.57 -14.10 -14.84
C LEU A 3 -24.15 -14.62 -14.53
N GLU A 4 -23.51 -15.15 -15.56
CA GLU A 4 -22.15 -15.67 -15.54
C GLU A 4 -21.15 -14.56 -15.18
N ASP A 5 -21.23 -13.41 -15.86
CA ASP A 5 -20.37 -12.25 -15.60
C ASP A 5 -20.46 -11.79 -14.14
N GLU A 6 -21.66 -11.84 -13.55
CA GLU A 6 -21.89 -11.43 -12.16
C GLU A 6 -21.35 -12.46 -11.17
N LEU A 7 -21.67 -13.74 -11.37
CA LEU A 7 -21.31 -14.82 -10.47
C LEU A 7 -19.81 -15.11 -10.45
N PHE A 8 -19.18 -15.13 -11.63
CA PHE A 8 -17.77 -15.52 -11.79
C PHE A 8 -16.80 -14.34 -11.72
N ARG A 9 -17.30 -13.11 -11.53
CA ARG A 9 -16.50 -11.87 -11.51
C ARG A 9 -15.23 -11.95 -10.68
N ARG A 10 -15.31 -12.53 -9.47
CA ARG A 10 -14.19 -12.69 -8.52
C ARG A 10 -13.80 -14.15 -8.30
N LEU A 11 -14.01 -14.97 -9.33
CA LEU A 11 -13.69 -16.38 -9.33
C LEU A 11 -12.64 -16.68 -10.40
N ARG A 12 -11.75 -17.63 -10.11
CA ARG A 12 -10.75 -18.12 -11.05
C ARG A 12 -10.87 -19.62 -11.21
N PRO A 13 -10.90 -20.14 -12.44
CA PRO A 13 -11.03 -21.55 -12.65
C PRO A 13 -9.78 -22.29 -12.20
N ASN A 14 -9.98 -23.43 -11.56
CA ASN A 14 -8.94 -24.42 -11.33
C ASN A 14 -9.09 -25.54 -12.37
N GLU A 15 -8.13 -25.62 -13.30
CA GLU A 15 -8.18 -26.57 -14.42
C GLU A 15 -8.34 -28.03 -13.97
N GLN A 16 -7.67 -28.42 -12.89
CA GLN A 16 -7.75 -29.78 -12.37
C GLN A 16 -9.14 -30.09 -11.84
N TYR A 17 -9.77 -29.12 -11.16
CA TYR A 17 -11.12 -29.29 -10.65
C TYR A 17 -12.18 -29.24 -11.75
N LEU A 18 -11.99 -28.41 -12.79
CA LEU A 18 -12.85 -28.44 -13.98
C LEU A 18 -12.88 -29.85 -14.61
N ILE A 19 -11.70 -30.42 -14.86
CA ILE A 19 -11.59 -31.78 -15.45
C ILE A 19 -12.22 -32.81 -14.53
N LYS A 20 -11.92 -32.76 -13.23
CA LYS A 20 -12.49 -33.70 -12.22
C LYS A 20 -14.00 -33.60 -12.11
N TYR A 21 -14.56 -32.40 -12.25
CA TYR A 21 -16.00 -32.15 -12.21
C TYR A 21 -16.72 -32.68 -13.45
N GLY A 22 -16.02 -32.79 -14.58
CA GLY A 22 -16.54 -33.38 -15.82
C GLY A 22 -16.46 -32.45 -17.05
N PHE A 23 -15.77 -31.32 -16.96
CA PHE A 23 -15.47 -30.51 -18.14
C PHE A 23 -14.55 -31.27 -19.09
N GLN A 24 -14.84 -31.20 -20.38
CA GLN A 24 -14.02 -31.72 -21.46
C GLN A 24 -13.14 -30.60 -21.99
N LYS A 25 -11.81 -30.81 -21.96
CA LYS A 25 -10.85 -29.90 -22.57
C LYS A 25 -10.82 -30.08 -24.08
N GLN A 26 -11.01 -29.00 -24.83
CA GLN A 26 -10.84 -28.91 -26.28
C GLN A 26 -9.98 -27.69 -26.56
N ASP A 27 -8.74 -27.91 -26.99
CA ASP A 27 -7.70 -26.87 -27.08
C ASP A 27 -7.52 -26.14 -25.74
N ASP A 28 -7.74 -24.83 -25.70
CA ASP A 28 -7.67 -23.98 -24.50
C ASP A 28 -9.04 -23.75 -23.83
N LEU A 29 -10.09 -24.41 -24.34
CA LEU A 29 -11.47 -24.27 -23.86
C LEU A 29 -11.89 -25.47 -23.03
N TYR A 30 -12.62 -25.21 -21.95
CA TYR A 30 -13.27 -26.25 -21.15
C TYR A 30 -14.78 -26.21 -21.38
N ARG A 31 -15.35 -27.31 -21.88
CA ARG A 31 -16.79 -27.43 -22.14
C ARG A 31 -17.44 -28.44 -21.20
N TYR A 32 -18.51 -28.03 -20.54
CA TYR A 32 -19.38 -28.90 -19.73
C TYR A 32 -20.81 -28.83 -20.24
N GLN A 33 -21.49 -29.97 -20.24
CA GLN A 33 -22.88 -30.08 -20.66
C GLN A 33 -23.65 -30.87 -19.63
N THR A 34 -24.77 -30.31 -19.15
CA THR A 34 -25.64 -30.96 -18.17
C THR A 34 -27.10 -30.65 -18.43
N LYS A 35 -27.98 -31.57 -18.05
CA LYS A 35 -29.43 -31.31 -18.04
C LYS A 35 -29.77 -30.36 -16.90
N LEU A 36 -30.76 -29.50 -17.12
CA LEU A 36 -31.38 -28.68 -16.09
C LEU A 36 -32.66 -29.42 -15.65
N GLU A 37 -32.58 -30.11 -14.51
CA GLU A 37 -33.64 -31.01 -14.04
C GLU A 37 -35.02 -30.32 -13.98
N ASP A 38 -36.05 -31.08 -14.35
CA ASP A 38 -37.44 -30.66 -14.43
C ASP A 38 -37.76 -29.49 -15.39
N THR A 39 -36.82 -29.03 -16.22
CA THR A 39 -37.07 -27.91 -17.14
C THR A 39 -37.30 -28.34 -18.60
N GLY A 40 -36.88 -29.55 -18.97
CA GLY A 40 -36.81 -29.96 -20.39
C GLY A 40 -35.73 -29.22 -21.19
N MET A 41 -34.75 -28.65 -20.49
CA MET A 41 -33.64 -27.88 -21.06
C MET A 41 -32.31 -28.47 -20.59
N TYR A 42 -31.24 -28.17 -21.33
CA TYR A 42 -29.87 -28.46 -20.94
C TYR A 42 -28.99 -27.22 -21.08
N ALA A 43 -27.94 -27.17 -20.28
CA ALA A 43 -26.95 -26.09 -20.30
C ALA A 43 -25.65 -26.58 -20.94
N ILE A 44 -25.04 -25.72 -21.75
CA ILE A 44 -23.66 -25.84 -22.19
C ILE A 44 -22.89 -24.69 -21.53
N ILE A 45 -21.87 -25.01 -20.75
CA ILE A 45 -20.98 -24.05 -20.08
C ILE A 45 -19.61 -24.16 -20.72
N ILE A 46 -19.02 -23.02 -21.05
CA ILE A 46 -17.69 -22.89 -21.64
C ILE A 46 -16.86 -21.99 -20.73
N VAL A 47 -15.69 -22.48 -20.34
CA VAL A 47 -14.66 -21.68 -19.66
C VAL A 47 -13.50 -21.47 -20.63
N ASP A 48 -13.16 -20.19 -20.84
CA ASP A 48 -12.08 -19.72 -21.72
C ASP A 48 -11.18 -18.76 -20.92
N GLY A 49 -9.99 -19.23 -20.53
CA GLY A 49 -9.15 -18.51 -19.58
C GLY A 49 -9.92 -18.22 -18.28
N ASN A 50 -10.20 -16.95 -18.01
CA ASN A 50 -10.99 -16.51 -16.84
C ASN A 50 -12.46 -16.20 -17.17
N SER A 51 -12.86 -16.30 -18.43
CA SER A 51 -14.22 -16.00 -18.88
C SER A 51 -15.10 -17.24 -18.81
N VAL A 52 -16.32 -17.07 -18.30
CA VAL A 52 -17.33 -18.13 -18.27
C VAL A 52 -18.51 -17.67 -19.11
N SER A 53 -18.89 -18.49 -20.08
CA SER A 53 -20.08 -18.28 -20.88
C SER A 53 -20.94 -19.53 -20.84
N GLY A 54 -22.26 -19.37 -20.92
CA GLY A 54 -23.13 -20.51 -21.10
C GLY A 54 -24.34 -20.21 -21.95
N ARG A 55 -24.94 -21.29 -22.42
CA ARG A 55 -26.12 -21.32 -23.28
C ARG A 55 -27.08 -22.36 -22.72
N VAL A 56 -28.36 -22.01 -22.68
CA VAL A 56 -29.44 -22.94 -22.32
C VAL A 56 -30.20 -23.29 -23.58
N LEU A 57 -30.42 -24.57 -23.84
CA LEU A 57 -31.08 -25.07 -25.04
C LEU A 57 -32.20 -26.04 -24.68
N ASP A 58 -33.22 -26.08 -25.52
CA ASP A 58 -34.32 -27.04 -25.41
C ASP A 58 -33.86 -28.46 -25.76
N ASP A 59 -34.21 -29.44 -24.92
CA ASP A 59 -33.78 -30.84 -25.06
C ASP A 59 -34.31 -31.49 -26.36
N LEU A 60 -35.41 -31.00 -26.93
CA LEU A 60 -36.06 -31.59 -28.10
C LEU A 60 -35.67 -30.87 -29.39
N THR A 61 -35.65 -29.54 -29.38
CA THR A 61 -35.43 -28.74 -30.59
C THR A 61 -33.98 -28.30 -30.78
N ASN A 62 -33.15 -28.36 -29.73
CA ASN A 62 -31.82 -27.74 -29.67
C ASN A 62 -31.83 -26.23 -29.97
N GLU A 63 -32.98 -25.57 -29.81
CA GLU A 63 -33.07 -24.11 -29.94
C GLU A 63 -32.62 -23.43 -28.64
N GLU A 64 -31.91 -22.31 -28.79
CA GLU A 64 -31.38 -21.57 -27.66
C GLU A 64 -32.47 -20.77 -26.92
N TYR A 65 -32.56 -20.99 -25.62
CA TYR A 65 -33.48 -20.31 -24.73
C TYR A 65 -32.89 -18.99 -24.21
N VAL A 66 -32.86 -17.98 -25.07
CA VAL A 66 -32.26 -16.64 -24.79
C VAL A 66 -32.91 -15.92 -23.60
N ALA A 67 -34.16 -16.27 -23.25
CA ALA A 67 -34.90 -15.63 -22.16
C ALA A 67 -34.22 -15.78 -20.79
N VAL A 68 -33.35 -16.79 -20.60
CA VAL A 68 -32.57 -16.96 -19.35
C VAL A 68 -31.66 -15.76 -19.05
N HIS A 69 -31.17 -15.06 -20.09
CA HIS A 69 -30.29 -13.90 -19.96
C HIS A 69 -31.05 -12.55 -19.96
N THR A 70 -32.38 -12.56 -20.13
CA THR A 70 -33.17 -11.32 -20.21
C THR A 70 -33.54 -10.82 -18.81
N LEU A 71 -33.21 -9.56 -18.50
CA LEU A 71 -33.66 -8.91 -17.27
C LEU A 71 -35.18 -8.66 -17.31
N GLY A 72 -35.91 -9.08 -16.28
CA GLY A 72 -37.31 -8.70 -16.07
C GLY A 72 -38.39 -9.53 -16.77
N LYS A 73 -38.07 -10.58 -17.53
CA LYS A 73 -39.10 -11.52 -18.03
C LYS A 73 -39.70 -12.31 -16.85
N LYS A 74 -40.96 -12.04 -16.53
CA LYS A 74 -41.70 -12.66 -15.42
C LYS A 74 -42.69 -13.70 -15.97
N GLY A 75 -42.27 -14.97 -15.96
CA GLY A 75 -43.15 -16.11 -16.24
C GLY A 75 -42.68 -17.33 -15.46
N ASN A 76 -43.60 -18.18 -15.00
CA ASN A 76 -43.27 -19.32 -14.12
C ASN A 76 -42.20 -20.24 -14.74
N PHE A 77 -42.29 -20.52 -16.03
CA PHE A 77 -41.30 -21.33 -16.75
C PHE A 77 -39.94 -20.63 -16.85
N ALA A 78 -39.89 -19.36 -17.25
CA ALA A 78 -38.65 -18.60 -17.35
C ALA A 78 -37.92 -18.50 -16.00
N THR A 79 -38.66 -18.29 -14.91
CA THR A 79 -38.12 -18.31 -13.55
C THR A 79 -37.57 -19.68 -13.21
N LYS A 80 -38.30 -20.76 -13.51
CA LYS A 80 -37.85 -22.14 -13.27
C LYS A 80 -36.52 -22.45 -13.97
N VAL A 81 -36.44 -22.16 -15.27
CA VAL A 81 -35.23 -22.36 -16.07
C VAL A 81 -34.07 -21.52 -15.53
N LYS A 82 -34.33 -20.26 -15.19
CA LYS A 82 -33.31 -19.36 -14.64
C LYS A 82 -32.78 -19.83 -13.29
N THR A 83 -33.65 -20.30 -12.40
CA THR A 83 -33.25 -20.85 -11.10
C THR A 83 -32.41 -22.11 -11.26
N ALA A 84 -32.83 -23.03 -12.13
CA ALA A 84 -32.06 -24.27 -12.40
C ALA A 84 -30.69 -23.94 -13.01
N TYR A 85 -30.63 -23.01 -13.96
CA TYR A 85 -29.38 -22.56 -14.57
C TYR A 85 -28.45 -21.90 -13.54
N LEU A 86 -28.98 -20.99 -12.71
CA LEU A 86 -28.19 -20.34 -11.67
C LEU A 86 -27.65 -21.36 -10.67
N SER A 87 -28.46 -22.32 -10.23
CA SER A 87 -28.01 -23.39 -9.33
C SER A 87 -26.90 -24.24 -9.95
N CYS A 88 -26.95 -24.50 -11.26
CA CYS A 88 -25.89 -25.21 -11.96
C CYS A 88 -24.59 -24.39 -11.97
N LEU A 89 -24.67 -23.09 -12.27
CA LEU A 89 -23.51 -22.21 -12.25
C LEU A 89 -22.92 -22.06 -10.84
N GLU A 90 -23.75 -21.95 -9.81
CA GLU A 90 -23.32 -21.88 -8.41
C GLU A 90 -22.60 -23.16 -7.96
N ASP A 91 -23.07 -24.34 -8.39
CA ASP A 91 -22.40 -25.60 -8.08
C ASP A 91 -21.05 -25.71 -8.80
N ILE A 92 -20.98 -25.30 -10.07
CA ILE A 92 -19.70 -25.21 -10.80
C ILE A 92 -18.74 -24.25 -10.10
N ALA A 93 -19.21 -23.05 -9.74
CA ALA A 93 -18.42 -22.05 -9.01
C ALA A 93 -17.84 -22.62 -7.71
N LYS A 94 -18.67 -23.32 -6.93
CA LYS A 94 -18.27 -23.91 -5.65
C LYS A 94 -17.20 -25.01 -5.80
N ASN A 95 -17.31 -25.83 -6.84
CA ASN A 95 -16.46 -27.02 -6.98
C ASN A 95 -15.23 -26.81 -7.87
N CYS A 96 -15.27 -25.84 -8.78
CA CYS A 96 -14.25 -25.66 -9.81
C CYS A 96 -13.49 -24.34 -9.74
N PHE A 97 -13.94 -23.37 -8.92
CA PHE A 97 -13.36 -22.04 -8.90
C PHE A 97 -12.85 -21.63 -7.52
N GLU A 98 -11.79 -20.83 -7.53
CA GLU A 98 -11.19 -20.22 -6.36
C GLU A 98 -11.52 -18.74 -6.31
N LYS A 99 -11.66 -18.21 -5.10
CA LYS A 99 -12.01 -16.81 -4.89
C LYS A 99 -10.78 -15.93 -4.94
N VAL A 100 -10.82 -14.88 -5.74
CA VAL A 100 -9.82 -13.82 -5.79
C VAL A 100 -10.35 -12.52 -5.19
N MET A 101 -9.43 -11.61 -4.84
CA MET A 101 -9.78 -10.35 -4.19
C MET A 101 -10.46 -9.40 -5.18
N TYR A 102 -9.91 -9.28 -6.38
CA TYR A 102 -10.39 -8.39 -7.44
C TYR A 102 -10.71 -9.16 -8.72
N SER A 103 -11.50 -8.55 -9.60
CA SER A 103 -11.93 -9.14 -10.86
C SER A 103 -10.92 -9.03 -11.98
N SER A 104 -10.03 -8.03 -11.98
CA SER A 104 -8.96 -7.89 -12.96
C SER A 104 -7.64 -8.51 -12.47
N ILE A 105 -6.82 -8.98 -13.40
CA ILE A 105 -5.48 -9.52 -13.09
C ILE A 105 -4.62 -8.41 -12.49
N GLN A 106 -4.56 -7.24 -13.15
CA GLN A 106 -3.79 -6.08 -12.72
C GLN A 106 -4.15 -5.63 -11.29
N ALA A 107 -5.43 -5.65 -10.90
CA ALA A 107 -5.81 -5.31 -9.53
C ALA A 107 -5.29 -6.32 -8.49
N ASN A 108 -5.36 -7.62 -8.78
CA ASN A 108 -4.76 -8.62 -7.89
C ASN A 108 -3.23 -8.49 -7.84
N THR A 109 -2.56 -8.18 -8.96
CA THR A 109 -1.12 -7.89 -8.99
C THR A 109 -0.75 -6.71 -8.12
N MET A 110 -1.49 -5.60 -8.18
CA MET A 110 -1.25 -4.43 -7.33
C MET A 110 -1.52 -4.73 -5.85
N HIS A 111 -2.57 -5.49 -5.55
CA HIS A 111 -2.88 -5.95 -4.19
C HIS A 111 -1.74 -6.79 -3.61
N GLU A 112 -1.32 -7.85 -4.31
CA GLU A 112 -0.25 -8.74 -3.88
C GLU A 112 1.07 -7.99 -3.72
N TRP A 113 1.38 -7.07 -4.63
CA TRP A 113 2.58 -6.24 -4.55
C TRP A 113 2.58 -5.33 -3.30
N MET A 114 1.46 -4.66 -2.99
CA MET A 114 1.35 -3.84 -1.78
C MET A 114 1.45 -4.67 -0.49
N ILE A 115 0.90 -5.88 -0.46
CA ILE A 115 0.93 -6.73 0.74
C ILE A 115 2.29 -7.42 0.90
N ASN A 116 2.81 -8.06 -0.15
CA ASN A 116 3.96 -8.95 -0.05
C ASN A 116 5.29 -8.20 -0.18
N GLU A 117 5.39 -7.20 -1.08
CA GLU A 117 6.63 -6.46 -1.28
C GLU A 117 6.71 -5.25 -0.34
N MET A 118 5.63 -4.47 -0.25
CA MET A 118 5.61 -3.25 0.56
C MET A 118 5.30 -3.49 2.04
N HIS A 119 4.85 -4.71 2.39
CA HIS A 119 4.44 -5.09 3.74
C HIS A 119 3.37 -4.15 4.34
N ASP A 120 2.51 -3.62 3.47
CA ASP A 120 1.45 -2.72 3.88
C ASP A 120 0.26 -3.48 4.46
N THR A 121 -0.56 -2.77 5.23
CA THR A 121 -1.79 -3.32 5.80
C THR A 121 -2.98 -2.97 4.93
N ALA A 122 -3.95 -3.89 4.85
CA ALA A 122 -5.21 -3.69 4.16
C ALA A 122 -6.40 -3.82 5.13
N ASP A 123 -7.31 -2.85 5.10
CA ASP A 123 -8.54 -2.85 5.90
C ASP A 123 -9.75 -2.36 5.09
N HIS A 124 -10.95 -2.64 5.59
CA HIS A 124 -12.22 -2.23 4.97
C HIS A 124 -12.82 -1.05 5.75
N PRO A 125 -12.63 0.20 5.31
CA PRO A 125 -12.90 1.38 6.13
C PRO A 125 -14.38 1.78 6.20
N PHE A 126 -15.23 1.22 5.34
CA PHE A 126 -16.62 1.65 5.20
C PHE A 126 -17.60 0.59 5.68
N THR A 127 -18.81 1.04 6.04
CA THR A 127 -19.95 0.17 6.34
C THR A 127 -21.10 0.48 5.41
N LYS A 128 -21.83 -0.54 4.96
CA LYS A 128 -23.06 -0.43 4.17
C LYS A 128 -24.27 -0.90 4.98
N SER A 129 -25.45 -0.40 4.60
CA SER A 129 -26.71 -0.89 5.15
C SER A 129 -27.21 -2.06 4.30
N GLN A 130 -27.40 -3.23 4.90
CA GLN A 130 -28.03 -4.38 4.28
C GLN A 130 -29.11 -4.92 5.21
N ASN A 131 -30.34 -5.02 4.69
CA ASN A 131 -31.50 -5.51 5.43
C ASN A 131 -31.70 -4.81 6.80
N GLY A 132 -31.44 -3.49 6.85
CA GLY A 132 -31.56 -2.69 8.07
C GLY A 132 -30.41 -2.84 9.08
N LYS A 133 -29.36 -3.61 8.78
CA LYS A 133 -28.15 -3.74 9.60
C LYS A 133 -26.95 -3.08 8.91
N ARG A 134 -26.10 -2.41 9.70
CA ARG A 134 -24.80 -1.94 9.22
C ARG A 134 -23.81 -3.10 9.21
N THR A 135 -23.22 -3.37 8.05
CA THR A 135 -22.19 -4.38 7.84
C THR A 135 -20.98 -3.76 7.16
N THR A 136 -19.80 -4.34 7.31
CA THR A 136 -18.59 -3.87 6.62
C THR A 136 -18.78 -3.94 5.11
N ASP A 137 -18.35 -2.89 4.41
CA ASP A 137 -18.37 -2.87 2.95
C ASP A 137 -17.05 -3.40 2.39
N ASN A 138 -17.04 -4.70 2.08
CA ASN A 138 -15.89 -5.39 1.53
C ASN A 138 -15.57 -5.02 0.07
N GLU A 139 -16.37 -4.13 -0.55
CA GLU A 139 -16.09 -3.61 -1.89
C GLU A 139 -14.99 -2.54 -1.91
N PHE A 140 -14.62 -2.00 -0.75
CA PHE A 140 -13.58 -0.97 -0.62
C PHE A 140 -12.47 -1.46 0.30
N THR A 141 -11.24 -1.42 -0.18
CA THR A 141 -10.05 -1.83 0.59
C THR A 141 -9.06 -0.68 0.64
N ALA A 142 -8.77 -0.18 1.84
CA ALA A 142 -7.78 0.85 2.07
C ALA A 142 -6.42 0.22 2.36
N TYR A 143 -5.36 0.76 1.76
CA TYR A 143 -3.99 0.32 2.01
C TYR A 143 -3.21 1.41 2.74
N LYS A 144 -2.47 1.00 3.76
CA LYS A 144 -1.71 1.87 4.67
C LYS A 144 -0.32 1.28 4.91
N PRO A 145 0.74 2.11 4.92
CA PRO A 145 2.03 1.70 5.44
C PRO A 145 1.91 1.17 6.87
N SER A 146 2.73 0.18 7.22
CA SER A 146 2.76 -0.37 8.58
C SER A 146 3.10 0.68 9.66
N ASP A 147 3.76 1.77 9.27
CA ASP A 147 4.20 2.87 10.13
C ASP A 147 3.29 4.12 10.05
N SER A 148 2.12 4.04 9.40
CA SER A 148 1.21 5.17 9.24
C SER A 148 -0.27 4.78 9.33
N ASP A 149 -1.03 5.54 10.11
CA ASP A 149 -2.50 5.39 10.18
C ASP A 149 -3.22 5.97 8.95
N LYS A 150 -2.48 6.62 8.03
CA LYS A 150 -3.04 7.30 6.86
C LYS A 150 -2.98 6.38 5.64
N MET A 151 -4.14 6.16 5.02
CA MET A 151 -4.22 5.44 3.75
C MET A 151 -3.65 6.28 2.60
N TYR A 152 -3.01 5.61 1.64
CA TYR A 152 -2.51 6.20 0.40
C TYR A 152 -3.20 5.66 -0.84
N VAL A 153 -3.88 4.52 -0.71
CA VAL A 153 -4.66 3.87 -1.75
C VAL A 153 -5.99 3.40 -1.20
N LEU A 154 -7.03 3.50 -2.03
CA LEU A 154 -8.32 2.86 -1.80
C LEU A 154 -8.72 2.12 -3.08
N MET A 155 -8.70 0.79 -3.06
CA MET A 155 -9.12 -0.05 -4.18
C MET A 155 -10.59 -0.43 -4.07
N PHE A 156 -11.29 -0.53 -5.20
CA PHE A 156 -12.70 -0.87 -5.26
C PHE A 156 -13.14 -1.37 -6.64
N SER A 157 -14.30 -2.06 -6.67
CA SER A 157 -14.98 -2.43 -7.91
C SER A 157 -16.25 -1.60 -8.09
N ILE A 158 -16.40 -0.92 -9.23
CA ILE A 158 -17.56 -0.08 -9.53
C ILE A 158 -18.02 -0.22 -10.97
N ASP A 159 -19.27 0.13 -11.22
CA ASP A 159 -19.78 0.37 -12.57
C ASP A 159 -19.01 1.52 -13.23
N LYS A 160 -18.40 1.28 -14.40
CA LYS A 160 -17.58 2.27 -15.12
C LYS A 160 -18.36 3.53 -15.48
N HIS A 161 -19.68 3.44 -15.64
CA HIS A 161 -20.54 4.60 -15.88
C HIS A 161 -20.44 5.66 -14.76
N LYS A 162 -20.02 5.26 -13.55
CA LYS A 162 -19.79 6.20 -12.44
C LYS A 162 -18.55 7.07 -12.63
N LEU A 163 -17.60 6.65 -13.47
CA LEU A 163 -16.42 7.43 -13.85
C LEU A 163 -16.61 8.11 -15.20
N ASP A 164 -17.23 7.42 -16.16
CA ASP A 164 -17.44 7.87 -17.52
C ASP A 164 -18.89 7.65 -17.96
N LYS A 165 -19.66 8.74 -18.07
CA LYS A 165 -21.11 8.66 -18.36
C LYS A 165 -21.43 8.20 -19.77
N ASP A 166 -20.47 8.26 -20.69
CA ASP A 166 -20.68 7.86 -22.09
C ASP A 166 -20.35 6.37 -22.30
N CYS A 167 -19.91 5.70 -21.24
CA CYS A 167 -19.54 4.29 -21.26
C CYS A 167 -20.71 3.39 -20.83
N ASN A 168 -20.99 2.36 -21.64
CA ASN A 168 -21.95 1.29 -21.35
C ASN A 168 -21.27 -0.01 -20.85
N GLU A 169 -19.99 0.06 -20.46
CA GLU A 169 -19.23 -1.10 -19.97
C GLU A 169 -19.64 -1.50 -18.54
N SER A 170 -19.25 -2.72 -18.18
CA SER A 170 -19.56 -3.40 -16.93
C SER A 170 -18.75 -2.87 -15.74
N TYR A 171 -18.77 -3.62 -14.63
CA TYR A 171 -17.96 -3.36 -13.46
C TYR A 171 -16.47 -3.42 -13.78
N ILE A 172 -15.72 -2.42 -13.31
CA ILE A 172 -14.26 -2.34 -13.37
C ILE A 172 -13.66 -2.31 -11.98
N ASP A 173 -12.45 -2.83 -11.85
CA ASP A 173 -11.59 -2.55 -10.71
C ASP A 173 -10.82 -1.25 -10.94
N ALA A 174 -10.79 -0.43 -9.91
CA ALA A 174 -10.09 0.83 -9.91
C ALA A 174 -9.47 1.10 -8.54
N MET A 175 -8.57 2.07 -8.48
CA MET A 175 -8.03 2.55 -7.22
C MET A 175 -7.94 4.06 -7.19
N ASN A 176 -8.34 4.65 -6.07
CA ASN A 176 -7.94 6.02 -5.76
C ASN A 176 -6.51 6.00 -5.24
N ILE A 177 -5.67 6.85 -5.79
CA ILE A 177 -4.28 7.02 -5.40
C ILE A 177 -4.05 8.45 -4.95
N LYS A 178 -3.44 8.63 -3.78
CA LYS A 178 -3.09 9.94 -3.27
C LYS A 178 -1.93 10.53 -4.07
N VAL A 179 -2.06 11.79 -4.47
CA VAL A 179 -1.05 12.49 -5.28
C VAL A 179 -0.79 13.89 -4.74
N GLU A 180 0.34 14.48 -5.13
CA GLU A 180 0.60 15.89 -4.86
C GLU A 180 -0.44 16.76 -5.58
N PRO A 181 -0.97 17.81 -4.94
CA PRO A 181 -2.01 18.66 -5.54
C PRO A 181 -1.63 19.25 -6.90
N SER A 182 -0.35 19.59 -7.07
CA SER A 182 0.21 20.12 -8.32
C SER A 182 0.18 19.11 -9.47
N LYS A 183 0.09 17.81 -9.18
CA LYS A 183 0.16 16.72 -10.17
C LYS A 183 -1.20 16.16 -10.59
N VAL A 184 -2.28 16.52 -9.90
CA VAL A 184 -3.63 16.05 -10.25
C VAL A 184 -3.96 16.34 -11.71
N SER A 185 -3.72 17.57 -12.18
CA SER A 185 -4.05 17.95 -13.56
C SER A 185 -3.23 17.19 -14.60
N ASP A 186 -1.96 16.86 -14.29
CA ASP A 186 -1.09 16.10 -15.19
C ASP A 186 -1.65 14.68 -15.40
N TYR A 187 -2.04 14.00 -14.31
CA TYR A 187 -2.60 12.65 -14.40
C TYR A 187 -3.95 12.62 -15.12
N LEU A 188 -4.81 13.62 -14.94
CA LEU A 188 -6.12 13.68 -15.60
C LEU A 188 -6.04 13.88 -17.13
N GLN A 189 -4.86 14.17 -17.68
CA GLN A 189 -4.62 14.23 -19.12
C GLN A 189 -4.19 12.87 -19.69
N LEU A 190 -3.87 11.90 -18.84
CA LEU A 190 -3.41 10.57 -19.25
C LEU A 190 -4.58 9.58 -19.35
N PRO A 191 -4.54 8.63 -20.30
CA PRO A 191 -5.57 7.60 -20.41
C PRO A 191 -5.62 6.73 -19.16
N GLY A 192 -6.82 6.28 -18.80
CA GLY A 192 -7.06 5.44 -17.62
C GLY A 192 -7.16 6.18 -16.29
N PHE A 193 -6.93 7.50 -16.26
CA PHE A 193 -7.09 8.33 -15.08
C PHE A 193 -8.37 9.16 -15.10
N TYR A 194 -9.03 9.22 -13.94
CA TYR A 194 -10.27 9.96 -13.73
C TYR A 194 -10.21 10.81 -12.46
N PRO A 195 -11.10 11.81 -12.31
CA PRO A 195 -11.27 12.49 -11.04
C PRO A 195 -11.52 11.50 -9.89
N ALA A 196 -11.00 11.81 -8.71
CA ALA A 196 -11.17 10.96 -7.53
C ALA A 196 -12.63 10.58 -7.27
N TYR A 197 -12.88 9.27 -7.10
CA TYR A 197 -14.18 8.73 -6.74
C TYR A 197 -14.31 8.66 -5.21
N HIS A 198 -15.32 9.31 -4.61
CA HIS A 198 -15.50 9.46 -3.15
C HIS A 198 -14.38 10.19 -2.36
N MET A 199 -13.17 10.34 -2.91
CA MET A 199 -12.04 11.00 -2.25
C MET A 199 -11.89 12.47 -2.69
N ASN A 200 -11.04 13.21 -1.98
CA ASN A 200 -10.81 14.63 -2.26
C ASN A 200 -10.07 14.82 -3.59
N LYS A 201 -10.75 15.36 -4.60
CA LYS A 201 -10.23 15.61 -5.97
C LYS A 201 -9.01 16.53 -6.05
N LYS A 202 -8.64 17.24 -4.97
CA LYS A 202 -7.40 18.03 -4.91
C LYS A 202 -6.16 17.22 -4.55
N HIS A 203 -6.33 16.02 -4.00
CA HIS A 203 -5.24 15.21 -3.45
C HIS A 203 -5.26 13.75 -3.93
N TRP A 204 -6.23 13.39 -4.75
CA TRP A 204 -6.46 12.01 -5.17
C TRP A 204 -6.85 11.99 -6.64
N VAL A 205 -6.49 10.91 -7.31
CA VAL A 205 -6.94 10.54 -8.66
C VAL A 205 -7.42 9.10 -8.66
N THR A 206 -8.35 8.76 -9.56
CA THR A 206 -8.78 7.38 -9.76
C THR A 206 -8.03 6.81 -10.95
N ALA A 207 -7.38 5.66 -10.80
CA ALA A 207 -6.76 4.88 -11.87
C ALA A 207 -7.58 3.60 -12.12
N ILE A 208 -7.93 3.31 -13.37
CA ILE A 208 -8.59 2.05 -13.73
C ILE A 208 -7.55 0.92 -13.88
N LEU A 209 -7.94 -0.30 -13.57
CA LEU A 209 -7.04 -1.47 -13.51
C LEU A 209 -7.39 -2.50 -14.58
N ASP A 210 -7.51 -2.03 -15.82
CA ASP A 210 -7.85 -2.83 -17.01
C ASP A 210 -6.66 -3.02 -17.97
N GLY A 211 -5.45 -2.62 -17.56
CA GLY A 211 -4.24 -2.66 -18.40
C GLY A 211 -4.00 -1.40 -19.23
N THR A 212 -4.87 -0.39 -19.19
CA THR A 212 -4.65 0.91 -19.88
C THR A 212 -3.40 1.63 -19.35
N ILE A 213 -3.14 1.50 -18.04
CA ILE A 213 -1.95 2.06 -17.39
C ILE A 213 -0.99 0.89 -17.12
N GLU A 214 0.27 1.01 -17.53
CA GLU A 214 1.29 -0.02 -17.31
C GLU A 214 1.56 -0.27 -15.82
N ASP A 215 1.85 -1.52 -15.47
CA ASP A 215 2.09 -1.95 -14.09
C ASP A 215 3.26 -1.20 -13.44
N GLU A 216 4.32 -0.92 -14.19
CA GLU A 216 5.48 -0.15 -13.73
C GLU A 216 5.10 1.28 -13.35
N ILE A 217 4.26 1.94 -14.15
CA ILE A 217 3.77 3.29 -13.90
C ILE A 217 2.89 3.31 -12.64
N LEU A 218 2.01 2.32 -12.50
CA LEU A 218 1.18 2.16 -11.31
C LEU A 218 2.05 1.98 -10.06
N LYS A 219 3.03 1.08 -10.09
CA LYS A 219 3.96 0.85 -8.97
C LYS A 219 4.74 2.12 -8.62
N GLU A 220 5.26 2.86 -9.60
CA GLU A 220 5.94 4.14 -9.35
C GLU A 220 5.00 5.15 -8.67
N LEU A 221 3.76 5.26 -9.14
CA LEU A 221 2.76 6.14 -8.57
C LEU A 221 2.38 5.73 -7.14
N LEU A 222 2.28 4.43 -6.88
CA LEU A 222 2.05 3.88 -5.55
C LEU A 222 3.18 4.23 -4.59
N LEU A 223 4.45 4.09 -5.01
CA LEU A 223 5.61 4.51 -4.20
C LEU A 223 5.57 5.99 -3.87
N LYS A 224 5.29 6.85 -4.86
CA LYS A 224 5.14 8.30 -4.66
C LYS A 224 4.01 8.61 -3.68
N SER A 225 2.84 7.99 -3.88
CA SER A 225 1.67 8.15 -3.02
C SER A 225 1.96 7.72 -1.58
N ARG A 226 2.61 6.56 -1.40
CA ARG A 226 3.04 6.04 -0.10
C ARG A 226 3.94 7.06 0.61
N SER A 227 4.88 7.68 -0.10
CA SER A 227 5.77 8.72 0.44
C SER A 227 5.04 9.99 0.94
N LEU A 228 3.79 10.22 0.54
CA LEU A 228 2.98 11.37 1.00
C LEU A 228 2.27 11.11 2.33
N VAL A 229 2.18 9.84 2.74
CA VAL A 229 1.50 9.44 3.98
C VAL A 229 2.44 8.80 4.99
N THR A 230 3.58 8.30 4.53
CA THR A 230 4.71 8.05 5.39
C THR A 230 5.31 9.39 5.78
N LYS A 231 5.86 9.48 6.98
CA LYS A 231 6.63 10.66 7.37
C LYS A 231 7.89 10.67 6.52
N LYS A 232 7.98 11.56 5.51
CA LYS A 232 9.25 11.86 4.81
C LYS A 232 10.31 12.16 5.89
N LEU A 233 11.30 11.27 6.05
CA LEU A 233 12.43 11.38 6.99
C LEU A 233 12.08 11.55 8.49
N SER A 234 11.35 10.63 9.12
CA SER A 234 11.50 10.46 10.58
C SER A 234 11.10 9.06 11.06
N LEU A 235 11.92 8.06 10.75
CA LEU A 235 12.03 6.92 11.67
C LEU A 235 12.89 7.29 12.88
N ASN A 236 13.85 8.20 12.68
CA ASN A 236 14.80 8.66 13.71
C ASN A 236 14.77 10.20 13.72
N HIS A 237 14.72 10.81 14.91
CA HIS A 237 14.87 12.26 15.04
C HIS A 237 16.35 12.63 14.88
N HIS A 238 16.61 13.78 14.26
CA HIS A 238 17.96 14.33 14.14
C HIS A 238 18.14 15.47 15.15
N TRP A 239 19.13 15.30 16.02
CA TRP A 239 19.48 16.23 17.07
C TRP A 239 20.87 16.80 16.85
N VAL A 240 21.14 17.95 17.46
CA VAL A 240 22.49 18.45 17.66
C VAL A 240 22.75 18.64 19.14
N ILE A 241 23.97 18.31 19.58
CA ILE A 241 24.46 18.60 20.93
C ILE A 241 25.77 19.40 20.84
N PRO A 242 25.98 20.41 21.69
CA PRO A 242 27.26 21.09 21.78
C PRO A 242 28.25 20.31 22.65
N ALA A 243 29.49 20.20 22.21
CA ALA A 243 30.63 19.73 22.99
C ALA A 243 31.64 20.88 23.13
N ASN A 244 32.04 21.20 24.36
CA ASN A 244 33.05 22.23 24.62
C ASN A 244 34.44 21.58 24.71
N PRO A 245 35.38 21.86 23.78
CA PRO A 245 36.72 21.27 23.79
C PRO A 245 37.50 21.49 25.10
N SER A 246 37.23 22.61 25.81
CA SER A 246 37.90 22.89 27.09
C SER A 246 37.38 22.06 28.26
N VAL A 247 36.21 21.43 28.11
CA VAL A 247 35.58 20.61 29.16
C VAL A 247 35.65 19.13 28.81
N TYR A 248 35.54 18.79 27.53
CA TYR A 248 35.43 17.41 27.09
C TYR A 248 36.09 17.22 25.71
N ASP A 249 37.07 16.33 25.67
CA ASP A 249 37.78 15.94 24.46
C ASP A 249 37.07 14.75 23.80
N ILE A 250 36.13 15.07 22.90
CA ILE A 250 35.37 14.07 22.15
C ILE A 250 36.24 13.28 21.17
N ASP A 251 37.34 13.85 20.69
CA ASP A 251 38.20 13.21 19.70
C ASP A 251 38.97 12.07 20.35
N ASN A 252 39.59 12.34 21.51
CA ASN A 252 40.26 11.31 22.29
C ASN A 252 39.26 10.27 22.83
N ALA A 253 38.04 10.67 23.19
CA ALA A 253 37.00 9.73 23.60
C ALA A 253 36.66 8.74 22.48
N PHE A 254 36.39 9.23 21.26
CA PHE A 254 36.07 8.35 20.12
C PHE A 254 37.26 7.57 19.58
N ALA A 255 38.50 8.06 19.79
CA ALA A 255 39.71 7.30 19.49
C ALA A 255 39.86 6.06 20.39
N GLN A 256 39.29 6.08 21.60
CA GLN A 256 39.35 4.96 22.55
C GLN A 256 38.16 3.99 22.41
N SER A 257 37.01 4.48 21.96
CA SER A 257 35.78 3.70 21.85
C SER A 257 34.81 4.33 20.86
N GLU A 258 34.20 3.53 19.98
CA GLU A 258 33.10 3.99 19.11
C GLU A 258 31.83 4.33 19.89
N LEU A 259 31.74 3.89 21.15
CA LEU A 259 30.63 4.15 22.06
C LEU A 259 31.00 5.23 23.09
N MET A 260 30.09 6.17 23.32
CA MET A 260 30.25 7.24 24.28
C MET A 260 28.95 7.55 25.02
N TYR A 261 29.00 7.68 26.34
CA TYR A 261 27.84 8.10 27.13
C TYR A 261 27.73 9.62 27.21
N TRP A 262 26.54 10.14 26.96
CA TRP A 262 26.25 11.57 26.99
C TRP A 262 25.04 11.89 27.85
N LYS A 263 25.03 13.04 28.52
CA LYS A 263 23.89 13.44 29.39
C LYS A 263 22.60 13.57 28.58
N GLN A 264 21.55 12.92 29.05
CA GLN A 264 20.23 12.91 28.41
C GLN A 264 19.45 14.18 28.78
N LYS A 265 19.56 15.22 27.94
CA LYS A 265 18.83 16.49 28.14
C LYS A 265 17.53 16.61 27.31
N LEU A 266 17.27 15.65 26.43
CA LEU A 266 16.07 15.56 25.59
C LEU A 266 15.48 14.14 25.66
N ASN A 267 14.27 13.95 25.13
CA ASN A 267 13.63 12.64 25.03
C ASN A 267 14.06 11.89 23.75
N TYR A 268 15.34 11.49 23.72
CA TYR A 268 15.88 10.71 22.60
C TYR A 268 15.19 9.35 22.48
N GLN A 269 15.03 8.87 21.25
CA GLN A 269 14.62 7.50 20.94
C GLN A 269 15.83 6.68 20.48
N ILE A 270 15.80 5.37 20.70
CA ILE A 270 16.79 4.48 20.11
C ILE A 270 16.73 4.63 18.59
N ASN A 271 17.90 4.64 17.94
CA ASN A 271 18.14 4.96 16.54
C ASN A 271 18.08 6.45 16.16
N ASP A 272 17.72 7.37 17.05
CA ASP A 272 17.86 8.81 16.78
C ASP A 272 19.31 9.15 16.34
N TYR A 273 19.43 10.09 15.41
CA TYR A 273 20.72 10.60 14.95
C TYR A 273 21.12 11.84 15.74
N VAL A 274 22.37 11.88 16.20
CA VAL A 274 22.90 12.97 17.01
C VAL A 274 24.17 13.51 16.37
N PHE A 275 24.09 14.74 15.88
CA PHE A 275 25.24 15.51 15.44
C PHE A 275 25.92 16.15 16.65
N ILE A 276 27.24 16.07 16.73
CA ILE A 276 28.04 16.71 17.77
C ILE A 276 28.69 17.95 17.18
N TYR A 277 28.25 19.12 17.64
CA TYR A 277 28.88 20.39 17.33
C TYR A 277 30.06 20.62 18.26
N TYR A 278 31.27 20.61 17.74
CA TYR A 278 32.47 20.86 18.53
C TYR A 278 32.74 22.36 18.59
N GLY A 279 32.76 22.89 19.81
CA GLY A 279 32.91 24.32 20.08
C GLY A 279 34.26 24.89 19.63
N MET A 280 34.48 26.18 19.94
CA MET A 280 35.74 26.85 19.63
C MET A 280 36.93 26.12 20.30
N PRO A 281 38.09 25.98 19.63
CA PRO A 281 38.48 26.71 18.41
C PRO A 281 37.96 26.11 17.09
N TYR A 282 37.38 24.91 17.10
CA TYR A 282 36.96 24.20 15.89
C TYR A 282 35.69 24.82 15.26
N GLY A 283 34.60 24.88 16.03
CA GLY A 283 33.36 25.52 15.59
C GLY A 283 32.72 24.84 14.38
N GLU A 284 32.47 23.54 14.45
CA GLU A 284 31.99 22.71 13.34
C GLU A 284 31.12 21.54 13.81
N LEU A 285 30.31 20.96 12.92
CA LEU A 285 29.76 19.62 13.17
C LEU A 285 30.86 18.60 12.92
N ARG A 286 31.25 17.87 13.97
CA ARG A 286 32.45 17.01 13.94
C ARG A 286 32.13 15.53 13.85
N TYR A 287 31.08 15.10 14.54
CA TYR A 287 30.64 13.71 14.52
C TYR A 287 29.15 13.60 14.26
N LEU A 288 28.77 12.50 13.62
CA LEU A 288 27.42 11.99 13.55
C LEU A 288 27.38 10.67 14.32
N CYS A 289 26.43 10.56 15.24
CA CYS A 289 26.23 9.39 16.07
C CYS A 289 24.79 8.87 15.95
N ARG A 290 24.59 7.63 16.40
CA ARG A 290 23.28 7.00 16.59
C ARG A 290 23.07 6.68 18.07
N VAL A 291 21.88 6.94 18.58
CA VAL A 291 21.49 6.53 19.94
C VAL A 291 21.27 5.02 19.98
N VAL A 292 22.06 4.30 20.77
CA VAL A 292 21.96 2.83 20.90
C VAL A 292 21.39 2.40 22.27
N GLU A 293 21.43 3.28 23.26
CA GLU A 293 20.85 3.06 24.59
C GLU A 293 20.33 4.41 25.15
N LYS A 294 19.28 4.39 25.96
CA LYS A 294 18.72 5.57 26.63
C LYS A 294 18.30 5.25 28.06
N ASP A 295 18.06 6.28 28.85
CA ASP A 295 17.67 6.17 30.26
C ASP A 295 18.73 5.43 31.12
N VAL A 296 20.00 5.54 30.73
CA VAL A 296 21.11 4.86 31.40
C VAL A 296 21.43 5.55 32.72
N ILE A 297 21.55 4.75 33.78
CA ILE A 297 21.87 5.22 35.14
C ILE A 297 23.10 4.46 35.63
N PHE A 298 24.18 5.19 35.90
CA PHE A 298 25.38 4.60 36.48
C PHE A 298 25.19 4.31 37.97
N ARG A 299 25.65 3.14 38.40
CA ARG A 299 25.64 2.70 39.79
C ARG A 299 27.04 2.31 40.23
N ASP A 300 27.35 2.59 41.50
CA ASP A 300 28.60 2.15 42.11
C ASP A 300 28.56 0.64 42.42
N LYS A 301 29.67 0.11 42.94
CA LYS A 301 29.80 -1.32 43.30
C LYS A 301 28.80 -1.78 44.37
N SER A 302 28.18 -0.86 45.12
CA SER A 302 27.17 -1.14 46.13
C SER A 302 25.73 -1.08 45.58
N GLY A 303 25.57 -0.72 44.29
CA GLY A 303 24.28 -0.59 43.62
C GLY A 303 23.61 0.78 43.80
N LYS A 304 24.26 1.72 44.48
CA LYS A 304 23.78 3.09 44.67
C LYS A 304 24.06 3.92 43.41
N ARG A 305 23.15 4.83 43.05
CA ARG A 305 23.34 5.73 41.89
C ARG A 305 24.58 6.59 42.08
N CYS A 306 25.40 6.70 41.03
CA CYS A 306 26.58 7.57 41.00
C CYS A 306 26.19 9.05 40.95
N ASP A 307 25.11 9.38 40.22
CA ASP A 307 24.53 10.72 40.16
C ASP A 307 23.00 10.66 39.91
N GLU A 308 22.37 11.83 39.94
CA GLU A 308 20.94 11.99 39.68
C GLU A 308 20.60 12.09 38.18
N GLU A 309 21.61 12.08 37.31
CA GLU A 309 21.44 12.28 35.88
C GLU A 309 21.09 10.95 35.19
N THR A 310 20.59 11.08 33.96
CA THR A 310 20.41 9.97 33.02
C THR A 310 21.25 10.22 31.78
N TYR A 311 21.65 9.14 31.13
CA TYR A 311 22.55 9.17 29.99
C TYR A 311 21.96 8.43 28.80
N ILE A 312 22.38 8.85 27.61
CA ILE A 312 22.24 8.08 26.37
C ILE A 312 23.60 7.49 26.02
N CYS A 313 23.60 6.32 25.37
CA CYS A 313 24.80 5.77 24.72
C CYS A 313 24.76 6.14 23.23
N LEU A 314 25.81 6.82 22.77
CA LEU A 314 26.00 7.22 21.38
C LEU A 314 27.00 6.29 20.72
N GLN A 315 26.65 5.75 19.57
CA GLN A 315 27.57 5.04 18.68
C GLN A 315 28.00 5.98 17.55
N MET A 316 29.30 6.16 17.34
CA MET A 316 29.84 6.92 16.21
C MET A 316 29.44 6.24 14.88
N ILE A 317 28.86 7.01 13.96
CA ILE A 317 28.51 6.58 12.61
C ILE A 317 29.44 7.21 11.58
N HIS A 318 29.81 8.47 11.79
CA HIS A 318 30.66 9.21 10.88
C HIS A 318 31.47 10.30 11.58
N PHE A 319 32.69 10.52 11.10
CA PHE A 319 33.57 11.62 11.48
C PHE A 319 33.75 12.54 10.27
N PHE A 320 33.39 13.81 10.41
CA PHE A 320 33.51 14.81 9.35
C PHE A 320 34.91 15.43 9.37
N ASP A 321 35.88 14.78 8.74
CA ASP A 321 37.30 15.18 8.73
C ASP A 321 37.67 16.20 7.64
N ASP A 322 36.75 16.48 6.72
CA ASP A 322 36.95 17.43 5.62
C ASP A 322 36.72 18.90 6.01
N HIS A 323 36.25 19.15 7.24
CA HIS A 323 35.95 20.48 7.78
C HIS A 323 34.99 21.31 6.91
N GLN A 324 34.05 20.67 6.20
CA GLN A 324 33.05 21.40 5.38
C GLN A 324 31.90 21.99 6.21
N LEU A 325 31.54 21.34 7.33
CA LEU A 325 30.39 21.71 8.17
C LEU A 325 30.74 22.74 9.27
N ILE A 326 31.52 23.76 8.91
CA ILE A 326 31.92 24.84 9.82
C ILE A 326 30.74 25.74 10.21
N LYS A 327 30.91 26.47 11.32
CA LYS A 327 29.91 27.40 11.88
C LYS A 327 29.28 28.32 10.84
N LYS A 328 30.07 28.86 9.91
CA LYS A 328 29.58 29.74 8.85
C LYS A 328 28.57 29.00 7.96
N TYR A 329 28.96 27.85 7.42
CA TYR A 329 28.12 27.03 6.53
C TYR A 329 26.82 26.60 7.21
N ILE A 330 26.90 26.01 8.40
CA ILE A 330 25.70 25.51 9.10
C ILE A 330 24.74 26.63 9.52
N SER A 331 25.27 27.84 9.75
CA SER A 331 24.45 29.02 10.08
C SER A 331 23.59 29.47 8.91
N ASP A 332 24.06 29.32 7.67
CA ASP A 332 23.32 29.66 6.45
C ASP A 332 22.05 28.79 6.30
N PHE A 333 22.03 27.60 6.92
CA PHE A 333 20.89 26.68 6.95
C PHE A 333 20.13 26.70 8.29
N GLY A 334 20.26 27.80 9.05
CA GLY A 334 19.46 28.05 10.25
C GLY A 334 20.00 27.43 11.55
N LEU A 335 21.17 26.78 11.52
CA LEU A 335 21.79 26.25 12.72
C LEU A 335 22.72 27.28 13.39
N THR A 336 22.13 28.11 14.25
CA THR A 336 22.85 29.18 14.97
C THR A 336 22.74 29.03 16.48
N ASN A 337 23.66 29.68 17.21
CA ASN A 337 23.64 29.77 18.68
C ASN A 337 23.45 28.41 19.40
N ILE A 338 24.28 27.41 19.04
CA ILE A 338 24.22 26.05 19.58
C ILE A 338 24.75 26.04 21.03
N ARG A 339 23.86 26.35 22.00
CA ARG A 339 24.18 26.41 23.44
C ARG A 339 23.61 25.25 24.25
N GLY A 340 22.80 24.41 23.63
CA GLY A 340 22.19 23.24 24.25
C GLY A 340 21.68 22.26 23.21
N ALA A 341 21.27 21.07 23.67
CA ALA A 341 20.69 20.05 22.82
C ALA A 341 19.40 20.55 22.15
N ARG A 342 19.25 20.37 20.84
CA ARG A 342 18.06 20.79 20.07
C ARG A 342 17.92 20.00 18.78
N SER A 343 16.75 20.09 18.13
CA SER A 343 16.51 19.48 16.82
C SER A 343 17.36 20.13 15.73
N MET A 344 17.77 19.33 14.74
CA MET A 344 18.47 19.78 13.54
C MET A 344 17.51 20.42 12.52
N PRO A 345 17.89 21.51 11.84
CA PRO A 345 17.12 22.04 10.71
C PRO A 345 17.07 21.04 9.55
N GLN A 346 15.87 20.78 9.03
CA GLN A 346 15.67 19.79 7.97
C GLN A 346 16.45 20.12 6.69
N GLU A 347 16.54 21.40 6.36
CA GLU A 347 17.27 21.85 5.16
C GLU A 347 18.76 21.53 5.27
N LEU A 348 19.37 21.70 6.45
CA LEU A 348 20.77 21.34 6.70
C LEU A 348 20.99 19.83 6.57
N ILE A 349 20.08 19.01 7.10
CA ILE A 349 20.15 17.54 6.95
C ILE A 349 20.17 17.16 5.47
N ASN A 350 19.27 17.74 4.68
CA ASN A 350 19.20 17.46 3.24
C ASN A 350 20.51 17.84 2.51
N GLN A 351 21.18 18.92 2.91
CA GLN A 351 22.48 19.29 2.33
C GLN A 351 23.60 18.33 2.77
N ILE A 352 23.62 17.93 4.03
CA ILE A 352 24.56 16.92 4.54
C ILE A 352 24.40 15.62 3.76
N CYS A 353 23.19 15.11 3.55
CA CYS A 353 22.98 13.88 2.77
C CYS A 353 23.42 14.03 1.30
N LYS A 354 23.38 15.24 0.72
CA LYS A 354 23.93 15.49 -0.62
C LYS A 354 25.46 15.49 -0.64
N MET A 355 26.10 16.08 0.39
CA MET A 355 27.56 16.12 0.50
C MET A 355 28.15 14.75 0.85
N TYR A 356 27.42 13.95 1.62
CA TYR A 356 27.83 12.61 2.06
C TYR A 356 26.77 11.57 1.69
N PRO A 357 26.65 11.17 0.40
CA PRO A 357 25.60 10.26 -0.09
C PRO A 357 25.60 8.86 0.55
N THR A 358 26.72 8.47 1.17
CA THR A 358 26.85 7.20 1.88
C THR A 358 26.18 7.21 3.26
N LEU A 359 25.80 8.38 3.79
CA LEU A 359 25.06 8.51 5.04
C LEU A 359 23.58 8.21 4.78
N MET A 360 23.12 7.01 5.16
CA MET A 360 21.72 6.62 5.11
C MET A 360 20.96 7.13 6.35
N ILE A 361 20.88 8.46 6.52
CA ILE A 361 20.28 9.13 7.69
C ILE A 361 19.02 9.93 7.39
#